data_AF-A0A0M8ST03-F1
#
_entry.id   AF-A0A0M8ST03-F1
#
_cell.length_a   1.000
_cell.length_b   1.000
_cell.length_c   1.000
_cell.angle_alpha   90.00
_cell.angle_beta   90.00
_cell.angle_gamma   90.00
#
_symmetry.space_group_name_H-M   'P 1'
#
loop_
_entity.id
_entity.type
_entity.pdbx_description
1 polymer ?
#
loop_
_entity_poly.entity_id
_entity_poly.type
_entity_poly.pdbx_seq_one_letter_code
_entity_poly.pdbx_strand_id
1 'polypeptide(L)'
;MFKSGVGFLALFGLGWWLLATSAFGGAGRVVAVGAGCVVAVVLMLAARRILPASAGGPFPADRRRRFNQINGLQWLVIIVIAVVCSRVGAPVLIPPLIALVVGLHFLPLAAVFGQPRLRVPAALLVAAGLAGGAVWLAEGPDRAVRFTVGLISALSLWGTALWTVTGAASAARRGATG
;
A
#
# COMPACT_ATOMS: atom_id res chain seq x y z
N MET A 1 -7.41 16.96 5.49
CA MET A 1 -7.71 15.51 5.38
C MET A 1 -7.87 15.15 3.90
N PHE A 2 -7.15 14.15 3.41
CA PHE A 2 -7.16 13.82 1.97
C PHE A 2 -8.51 13.24 1.56
N LYS A 3 -9.16 13.90 0.61
CA LYS A 3 -10.48 13.53 0.09
C LYS A 3 -10.41 12.35 -0.90
N SER A 4 -9.22 11.90 -1.29
CA SER A 4 -9.00 10.80 -2.24
C SER A 4 -8.16 9.66 -1.63
N GLY A 5 -8.42 8.42 -2.08
CA GLY A 5 -7.64 7.24 -1.67
C GLY A 5 -6.15 7.32 -2.01
N VAL A 6 -5.74 8.25 -2.89
CA VAL A 6 -4.34 8.46 -3.28
C VAL A 6 -3.46 8.91 -2.11
N GLY A 7 -3.97 9.76 -1.22
CA GLY A 7 -3.19 10.18 -0.04
C GLY A 7 -2.85 9.01 0.88
N PHE A 8 -3.80 8.09 1.05
CA PHE A 8 -3.59 6.85 1.80
C PHE A 8 -2.55 5.95 1.11
N LEU A 9 -2.67 5.73 -0.20
CA LEU A 9 -1.70 4.95 -0.98
C LEU A 9 -0.29 5.54 -0.93
N ALA A 10 -0.16 6.87 -1.01
CA ALA A 10 1.12 7.56 -0.95
C ALA A 10 1.84 7.37 0.40
N LEU A 11 1.10 7.52 1.51
CA LEU A 11 1.63 7.38 2.86
C LEU A 11 1.95 5.93 3.23
N PHE A 12 1.07 4.97 2.87
CA PHE A 12 1.38 3.55 3.05
C PHE A 12 2.56 3.14 2.19
N GLY A 13 2.63 3.60 0.94
CA GLY A 13 3.79 3.39 0.07
C GLY A 13 5.08 3.92 0.69
N LEU A 14 5.04 5.08 1.35
CA LEU A 14 6.17 5.61 2.11
C LEU A 14 6.56 4.69 3.28
N GLY A 15 5.61 4.16 4.04
CA GLY A 15 5.90 3.19 5.11
C GLY A 15 6.65 1.96 4.60
N TRP A 16 6.21 1.38 3.49
CA TRP A 16 6.89 0.25 2.84
C TRP A 16 8.25 0.64 2.26
N TRP A 17 8.40 1.85 1.76
CA TRP A 17 9.67 2.38 1.28
C TRP A 17 10.68 2.58 2.41
N LEU A 18 10.25 3.08 3.57
CA LEU A 18 11.08 3.20 4.76
C LEU A 18 11.56 1.84 5.25
N LEU A 19 10.69 0.82 5.18
CA LEU A 19 11.08 -0.56 5.44
C LEU A 19 12.14 -1.03 4.44
N ALA A 20 11.96 -0.79 3.14
CA ALA A 20 12.92 -1.21 2.12
C ALA A 20 14.30 -0.55 2.34
N THR A 21 14.30 0.76 2.55
CA THR A 21 15.50 1.57 2.71
C THR A 21 16.25 1.31 4.02
N SER A 22 15.60 0.67 5.00
CA SER A 22 16.26 0.17 6.21
C SER A 22 17.34 -0.87 5.92
N ALA A 23 17.36 -1.45 4.71
CA ALA A 23 18.42 -2.35 4.25
C ALA A 23 19.75 -1.62 3.94
N PHE A 24 19.73 -0.30 3.78
CA PHE A 24 20.92 0.52 3.49
C PHE A 24 21.48 1.19 4.76
N GLY A 25 22.78 1.45 4.77
CA GLY A 25 23.48 2.24 5.79
C GLY A 25 23.93 3.61 5.28
N GLY A 26 24.33 4.48 6.21
CA GLY A 26 25.00 5.75 5.92
C GLY A 26 24.22 6.71 5.02
N ALA A 27 24.95 7.47 4.19
CA ALA A 27 24.38 8.48 3.29
C ALA A 27 23.38 7.89 2.28
N GLY A 28 23.59 6.64 1.84
CA GLY A 28 22.68 5.97 0.91
C GLY A 28 21.25 5.85 1.46
N ARG A 29 21.10 5.59 2.76
CA ARG A 29 19.79 5.55 3.40
C ARG A 29 19.13 6.92 3.44
N VAL A 30 19.88 7.98 3.75
CA VAL A 30 19.35 9.36 3.80
C VAL A 30 18.82 9.79 2.44
N VAL A 31 19.60 9.55 1.38
CA VAL A 31 19.18 9.84 0.00
C VAL A 31 17.93 9.06 -0.37
N ALA A 32 17.89 7.76 -0.06
CA ALA A 32 16.74 6.94 -0.40
C ALA A 32 15.48 7.37 0.36
N VAL A 33 15.58 7.68 1.66
CA VAL A 33 14.46 8.22 2.44
C VAL A 33 13.97 9.55 1.86
N GLY A 34 14.89 10.46 1.53
CA GLY A 34 14.57 11.73 0.88
C GLY A 34 13.79 11.54 -0.43
N ALA A 35 14.26 10.64 -1.29
CA ALA A 35 13.58 10.31 -2.54
C ALA A 35 12.15 9.80 -2.30
N GLY A 36 11.95 8.91 -1.31
CA GLY A 36 10.63 8.40 -0.97
C GLY A 36 9.67 9.47 -0.45
N CYS A 37 10.17 10.38 0.41
CA CYS A 37 9.40 11.53 0.87
C CYS A 37 8.98 12.43 -0.29
N VAL A 38 9.88 12.71 -1.24
CA VAL A 38 9.58 13.49 -2.45
C VAL A 38 8.48 12.81 -3.26
N VAL A 39 8.58 11.51 -3.54
CA VAL A 39 7.54 10.77 -4.29
C VAL A 39 6.19 10.85 -3.59
N ALA A 40 6.13 10.61 -2.28
CA ALA A 40 4.90 10.68 -1.51
C ALA A 40 4.27 12.10 -1.57
N VAL A 41 5.08 13.15 -1.36
CA VAL A 41 4.63 14.54 -1.41
C VAL A 41 4.14 14.90 -2.82
N VAL A 42 4.89 14.56 -3.86
CA VAL A 42 4.50 14.82 -5.26
C VAL A 42 3.17 14.15 -5.59
N LEU A 43 2.97 12.89 -5.21
CA LEU A 43 1.70 12.18 -5.42
C LEU A 43 0.55 12.85 -4.65
N MET A 44 0.77 13.27 -3.41
CA MET A 44 -0.23 13.96 -2.58
C MET A 44 -0.60 15.33 -3.15
N LEU A 45 0.37 16.10 -3.65
CA LEU A 45 0.16 17.39 -4.30
C LEU A 45 -0.55 17.22 -5.65
N ALA A 46 -0.15 16.26 -6.47
CA ALA A 46 -0.80 15.95 -7.73
C ALA A 46 -2.26 15.52 -7.52
N ALA A 47 -2.50 14.65 -6.54
CA ALA A 47 -3.85 14.24 -6.15
C ALA A 47 -4.72 15.42 -5.70
N ARG A 48 -4.16 16.35 -4.92
CA ARG A 48 -4.87 17.56 -4.48
C ARG A 48 -5.24 18.50 -5.63
N ARG A 49 -4.42 18.56 -6.68
CA ARG A 49 -4.63 19.47 -7.83
C ARG A 49 -5.54 18.87 -8.90
N ILE A 50 -5.44 17.57 -9.14
CA ILE A 50 -6.07 16.93 -10.31
C ILE A 50 -7.39 16.25 -9.94
N LEU A 51 -7.48 15.66 -8.74
CA LEU A 51 -8.68 14.92 -8.39
C LEU A 51 -9.76 15.89 -7.91
N PRO A 52 -10.99 15.79 -8.44
CA PRO A 52 -12.11 16.57 -7.94
C PRO A 52 -12.28 16.31 -6.44
N ALA A 53 -12.72 17.32 -5.70
CA ALA A 53 -13.10 17.12 -4.31
C ALA A 53 -14.15 16.00 -4.28
N SER A 54 -13.79 14.85 -3.73
CA SER A 54 -14.69 13.69 -3.74
C SER A 54 -16.07 14.09 -3.29
N ALA A 55 -17.08 13.77 -4.10
CA ALA A 55 -18.50 13.84 -3.76
C ALA A 55 -18.84 12.77 -2.69
N GLY A 56 -18.07 12.78 -1.60
CA GLY A 56 -18.08 11.83 -0.50
C GLY A 56 -19.29 12.06 0.38
N GLY A 57 -20.47 11.82 -0.18
CA GLY A 57 -21.66 11.58 0.62
C GLY A 57 -21.41 10.41 1.59
N PRO A 58 -22.04 10.41 2.76
CA PRO A 58 -21.88 9.34 3.74
C PRO A 58 -22.18 7.99 3.09
N PHE A 59 -21.31 7.01 3.33
CA PHE A 59 -21.58 5.63 2.90
C PHE A 59 -22.90 5.15 3.50
N PRO A 60 -23.71 4.41 2.74
CA PRO A 60 -24.81 3.65 3.31
C PRO A 60 -24.34 2.83 4.52
N ALA A 61 -25.16 2.80 5.56
CA ALA A 61 -24.77 2.28 6.88
C ALA A 61 -24.32 0.81 6.84
N ASP A 62 -24.90 0.02 5.94
CA ASP A 62 -24.56 -1.38 5.65
C ASP A 62 -23.12 -1.51 5.09
N ARG A 63 -22.74 -0.67 4.13
CA ARG A 63 -21.38 -0.65 3.55
C ARG A 63 -20.35 -0.18 4.57
N ARG A 64 -20.70 0.82 5.39
CA ARG A 64 -19.82 1.29 6.48
C ARG A 64 -19.56 0.19 7.52
N ARG A 65 -20.59 -0.57 7.90
CA ARG A 65 -20.44 -1.69 8.85
C ARG A 65 -19.52 -2.78 8.29
N ARG A 66 -19.74 -3.21 7.03
CA ARG A 66 -18.89 -4.22 6.38
C ARG A 66 -17.43 -3.76 6.27
N PHE A 67 -17.21 -2.50 5.89
CA PHE A 67 -15.87 -1.91 5.84
C PHE A 67 -15.16 -1.97 7.20
N ASN A 68 -15.85 -1.55 8.27
CA ASN A 68 -15.28 -1.59 9.62
C ASN A 68 -14.99 -3.03 10.09
N GLN A 69 -15.84 -3.99 9.73
CA GLN A 69 -15.62 -5.40 10.07
C GLN A 69 -14.39 -5.97 9.36
N ILE A 70 -14.23 -5.70 8.06
CA ILE A 70 -13.07 -6.16 7.29
C ILE A 70 -11.78 -5.55 7.85
N ASN A 71 -11.78 -4.24 8.12
CA ASN A 71 -10.61 -3.59 8.72
C ASN A 71 -10.32 -4.10 10.14
N GLY A 72 -11.36 -4.32 10.95
CA GLY A 72 -11.20 -4.88 12.30
C GLY A 72 -10.57 -6.28 12.27
N LEU A 73 -11.05 -7.15 11.37
CA LEU A 73 -10.47 -8.47 11.17
C LEU A 73 -9.02 -8.40 10.68
N GLN A 74 -8.74 -7.52 9.72
CA GLN A 74 -7.38 -7.30 9.23
C GLN A 74 -6.42 -6.90 10.37
N TRP A 75 -6.80 -5.92 11.19
CA TRP A 75 -5.99 -5.49 12.33
C TRP A 75 -5.75 -6.61 13.33
N LEU A 76 -6.80 -7.40 13.63
CA LEU A 76 -6.67 -8.57 14.50
C LEU A 76 -5.64 -9.56 13.94
N VAL A 77 -5.72 -9.89 12.66
CA VAL A 77 -4.78 -10.81 12.01
C VAL A 77 -3.35 -10.25 12.01
N ILE A 78 -3.17 -8.95 11.76
CA ILE A 78 -1.85 -8.29 11.84
C ILE A 78 -1.25 -8.40 13.24
N ILE A 79 -2.06 -8.17 14.29
CA ILE A 79 -1.61 -8.31 15.68
C ILE A 79 -1.19 -9.75 15.97
N VAL A 80 -2.01 -10.73 15.56
CA VAL A 80 -1.69 -12.16 15.73
C VAL A 80 -0.37 -12.51 15.03
N ILE A 81 -0.16 -12.07 13.78
CA ILE A 81 1.10 -12.27 13.04
C ILE A 81 2.28 -11.68 13.83
N ALA A 82 2.17 -10.42 14.26
CA ALA A 82 3.24 -9.74 14.98
C ALA A 82 3.62 -10.49 16.27
N VAL A 83 2.62 -10.94 17.04
CA VAL A 83 2.83 -11.71 18.27
C VAL A 83 3.46 -13.06 17.96
N VAL A 84 2.87 -13.85 17.04
CA VAL A 84 3.35 -15.19 16.73
C VAL A 84 4.78 -15.15 16.18
N CYS A 85 5.06 -14.32 15.18
CA CYS A 85 6.40 -14.19 14.59
C CYS A 85 7.44 -13.75 15.63
N SER A 86 7.09 -12.85 16.54
CA SER A 86 8.00 -12.42 17.60
C SER A 86 8.26 -13.55 18.61
N ARG A 87 7.24 -14.36 18.94
CA ARG A 87 7.36 -15.47 19.90
C ARG A 87 8.13 -16.66 19.34
N VAL A 88 8.02 -16.95 18.05
CA VAL A 88 8.75 -18.05 17.39
C VAL A 88 10.15 -17.64 16.91
N GLY A 89 10.59 -16.41 17.22
CA GLY A 89 11.93 -15.93 16.85
C GLY A 89 12.11 -15.59 15.37
N ALA A 90 11.02 -15.39 14.62
CA ALA A 90 11.05 -15.04 13.20
C ALA A 90 10.39 -13.67 12.90
N PRO A 91 10.82 -12.57 13.55
CA PRO A 91 10.22 -11.23 13.33
C PRO A 91 10.41 -10.72 11.89
N VAL A 92 11.39 -11.25 11.16
CA VAL A 92 11.63 -10.96 9.75
C VAL A 92 10.44 -11.34 8.84
N LEU A 93 9.60 -12.29 9.25
CA LEU A 93 8.41 -12.70 8.51
C LEU A 93 7.20 -11.77 8.70
N ILE A 94 7.26 -10.85 9.67
CA ILE A 94 6.16 -9.92 9.94
C ILE A 94 5.82 -9.10 8.68
N PRO A 95 6.76 -8.40 8.01
CA PRO A 95 6.41 -7.61 6.84
C PRO A 95 5.88 -8.43 5.64
N PRO A 96 6.48 -9.59 5.26
CA PRO A 96 5.88 -10.46 4.24
C PRO A 96 4.45 -10.90 4.55
N LEU A 97 4.18 -11.37 5.78
CA LEU A 97 2.85 -11.83 6.16
C LEU A 97 1.84 -10.67 6.23
N ILE A 98 2.25 -9.50 6.71
CA ILE A 98 1.43 -8.29 6.65
C ILE A 98 1.13 -7.92 5.20
N ALA A 99 2.11 -7.97 4.29
CA ALA A 99 1.88 -7.68 2.87
C ALA A 99 0.86 -8.65 2.24
N LEU A 100 0.88 -9.93 2.62
CA LEU A 100 -0.14 -10.91 2.19
C LEU A 100 -1.53 -10.56 2.73
N VAL A 101 -1.66 -10.30 4.03
CA VAL A 101 -2.96 -9.96 4.65
C VAL A 101 -3.51 -8.64 4.09
N VAL A 102 -2.63 -7.64 3.93
CA VAL A 102 -2.96 -6.37 3.30
C VAL A 102 -3.20 -6.55 1.79
N GLY A 103 -2.64 -7.54 1.10
CA GLY A 103 -3.06 -7.85 -0.27
C GLY A 103 -4.47 -8.45 -0.29
N LEU A 104 -4.71 -9.47 0.53
CA LEU A 104 -5.96 -10.22 0.58
C LEU A 104 -7.15 -9.37 1.03
N HIS A 105 -6.99 -8.44 1.98
CA HIS A 105 -8.10 -7.58 2.43
C HIS A 105 -8.63 -6.65 1.31
N PHE A 106 -7.83 -6.33 0.28
CA PHE A 106 -8.31 -5.51 -0.84
C PHE A 106 -9.35 -6.24 -1.71
N LEU A 107 -9.38 -7.57 -1.70
CA LEU A 107 -10.36 -8.37 -2.46
C LEU A 107 -11.81 -8.19 -1.94
N PRO A 108 -12.11 -8.39 -0.64
CA PRO A 108 -13.45 -8.11 -0.12
C PRO A 108 -13.78 -6.61 -0.18
N LEU A 109 -12.80 -5.71 -0.04
CA LEU A 109 -13.01 -4.27 -0.28
C LEU A 109 -13.46 -3.99 -1.72
N ALA A 110 -12.83 -4.64 -2.71
CA ALA A 110 -13.20 -4.49 -4.13
C ALA A 110 -14.67 -4.85 -4.36
N ALA A 111 -15.16 -5.89 -3.69
CA ALA A 111 -16.57 -6.29 -3.74
C ALA A 111 -17.48 -5.29 -3.02
N VAL A 112 -17.15 -4.87 -1.79
CA VAL A 112 -17.97 -3.93 -0.99
C VAL A 112 -18.10 -2.55 -1.65
N PHE A 113 -17.02 -2.06 -2.28
CA PHE A 113 -17.02 -0.76 -2.94
C PHE A 113 -17.38 -0.82 -4.43
N GLY A 114 -17.60 -2.01 -5.01
CA GLY A 114 -17.85 -2.16 -6.44
C GLY A 114 -16.71 -1.62 -7.30
N GLN A 115 -15.46 -1.74 -6.83
CA GLN A 115 -14.28 -1.19 -7.47
C GLN A 115 -13.30 -2.31 -7.87
N PRO A 116 -13.49 -2.94 -9.05
CA PRO A 116 -12.62 -4.02 -9.53
C PRO A 116 -11.15 -3.62 -9.60
N ARG A 117 -10.86 -2.31 -9.80
CA ARG A 117 -9.50 -1.76 -9.80
C ARG A 117 -8.69 -2.06 -8.55
N LEU A 118 -9.33 -2.33 -7.40
CA LEU A 118 -8.65 -2.69 -6.17
C LEU A 118 -8.04 -4.11 -6.21
N ARG A 119 -8.39 -4.94 -7.21
CA ARG A 119 -7.79 -6.25 -7.43
C ARG A 119 -6.32 -6.17 -7.86
N VAL A 120 -5.93 -5.11 -8.55
CA VAL A 120 -4.54 -4.90 -8.97
C VAL A 120 -3.60 -4.69 -7.78
N PRO A 121 -3.82 -3.69 -6.89
CA PRO A 121 -2.99 -3.55 -5.69
C PRO A 121 -3.11 -4.76 -4.75
N ALA A 122 -4.25 -5.46 -4.73
CA ALA A 122 -4.39 -6.73 -4.01
C ALA A 122 -3.36 -7.77 -4.50
N ALA A 123 -3.35 -8.05 -5.80
CA ALA A 123 -2.46 -9.04 -6.40
C ALA A 123 -0.98 -8.65 -6.23
N LEU A 124 -0.67 -7.36 -6.41
CA LEU A 124 0.71 -6.86 -6.28
C LEU A 124 1.25 -6.96 -4.85
N LEU A 125 0.42 -6.67 -3.83
CA LEU A 125 0.83 -6.81 -2.43
C LEU A 125 0.93 -8.28 -2.00
N VAL A 126 0.04 -9.15 -2.52
CA VAL A 126 0.20 -10.59 -2.35
C VAL A 126 1.53 -11.06 -2.96
N ALA A 127 1.83 -10.64 -4.20
CA ALA A 127 3.10 -10.97 -4.84
C ALA A 127 4.32 -10.44 -4.06
N ALA A 128 4.23 -9.24 -3.48
CA ALA A 128 5.27 -8.69 -2.61
C ALA A 128 5.51 -9.59 -1.38
N GLY A 129 4.44 -9.98 -0.69
CA GLY A 129 4.51 -10.89 0.46
C GLY A 129 5.08 -12.25 0.11
N LEU A 130 4.65 -12.84 -1.01
CA LEU A 130 5.20 -14.11 -1.50
C LEU A 130 6.68 -13.99 -1.87
N ALA A 131 7.09 -12.90 -2.53
CA ALA A 131 8.48 -12.66 -2.88
C ALA A 131 9.37 -12.51 -1.64
N GLY A 132 8.93 -11.77 -0.61
CA GLY A 132 9.65 -11.69 0.66
C GLY A 132 9.75 -13.04 1.38
N GLY A 133 8.65 -13.79 1.39
CA GLY A 133 8.63 -15.16 1.93
C GLY A 133 9.56 -16.11 1.19
N ALA A 134 9.61 -16.01 -0.15
CA ALA A 134 10.52 -16.81 -0.98
C ALA A 134 11.99 -16.49 -0.70
N VAL A 135 12.35 -15.21 -0.51
CA VAL A 135 13.70 -14.82 -0.11
C VAL A 135 14.07 -15.42 1.26
N TRP A 136 13.14 -15.39 2.21
CA TRP A 136 13.36 -15.99 3.52
C TRP A 136 13.51 -17.52 3.46
N LEU A 137 12.67 -18.21 2.69
CA LEU A 137 12.75 -19.66 2.46
C LEU A 137 14.03 -20.09 1.75
N ALA A 138 14.62 -19.20 0.94
CA ALA A 138 15.92 -19.39 0.30
C ALA A 138 17.10 -19.02 1.23
N GLU A 139 16.87 -18.90 2.54
CA GLU A 139 17.86 -18.52 3.55
C GLU A 139 18.53 -17.16 3.28
N GLY A 140 17.82 -16.28 2.58
CA GLY A 140 18.26 -14.92 2.30
C GLY A 140 18.34 -14.09 3.59
N PRO A 141 19.25 -13.10 3.67
CA PRO A 141 19.42 -12.30 4.87
C PRO A 141 18.20 -11.40 5.13
N ASP A 142 17.90 -11.10 6.40
CA ASP A 142 16.74 -10.27 6.79
C ASP A 142 16.63 -8.94 6.05
N ARG A 143 17.77 -8.31 5.75
CA ARG A 143 17.82 -7.07 4.96
C ARG A 143 17.27 -7.26 3.55
N ALA A 144 17.50 -8.41 2.93
CA ALA A 144 16.98 -8.74 1.61
C ALA A 144 15.47 -8.98 1.66
N VAL A 145 14.98 -9.70 2.68
CA VAL A 145 13.53 -9.91 2.89
C VAL A 145 12.80 -8.57 3.03
N ARG A 146 13.29 -7.68 3.92
CA ARG A 146 12.71 -6.35 4.13
C ARG A 146 12.78 -5.47 2.88
N PHE A 147 13.91 -5.50 2.18
CA PHE A 147 14.09 -4.76 0.94
C PHE A 147 13.10 -5.20 -0.13
N THR A 148 13.00 -6.50 -0.40
CA THR A 148 12.13 -7.08 -1.42
C THR A 148 10.66 -6.75 -1.15
N VAL A 149 10.16 -7.05 0.06
CA VAL A 149 8.76 -6.77 0.42
C VAL A 149 8.46 -5.28 0.40
N GLY A 150 9.35 -4.47 0.98
CA GLY A 150 9.15 -3.03 1.10
C GLY A 150 9.15 -2.35 -0.26
N LEU A 151 10.10 -2.71 -1.13
CA LEU A 151 10.24 -2.11 -2.44
C LEU A 151 9.05 -2.43 -3.34
N ILE A 152 8.69 -3.72 -3.46
CA ILE A 152 7.57 -4.13 -4.30
C ILE A 152 6.27 -3.50 -3.80
N SER A 153 6.03 -3.51 -2.48
CA SER A 153 4.83 -2.90 -1.89
C SER A 153 4.77 -1.38 -2.10
N ALA A 154 5.88 -0.67 -1.91
CA ALA A 154 5.96 0.77 -2.12
C ALA A 154 5.66 1.16 -3.56
N LEU A 155 6.35 0.51 -4.52
CA LEU A 155 6.17 0.76 -5.95
C LEU A 155 4.76 0.40 -6.41
N SER A 156 4.16 -0.66 -5.87
CA SER A 156 2.79 -1.06 -6.21
C SER A 156 1.76 -0.02 -5.77
N LEU A 157 1.90 0.51 -4.56
CA LEU A 157 1.00 1.52 -4.01
C LEU A 157 1.19 2.87 -4.71
N TRP A 158 2.43 3.30 -4.92
CA TRP A 158 2.73 4.54 -5.65
C TRP A 158 2.36 4.44 -7.13
N GLY A 159 2.53 3.28 -7.76
CA GLY A 159 2.07 3.01 -9.12
C GLY A 159 0.55 3.09 -9.23
N THR A 160 -0.18 2.52 -8.27
CA THR A 160 -1.64 2.61 -8.20
C THR A 160 -2.11 4.06 -7.98
N ALA A 161 -1.43 4.79 -7.10
CA ALA A 161 -1.67 6.21 -6.87
C ALA A 161 -1.46 7.04 -8.15
N LEU A 162 -0.34 6.84 -8.82
CA LEU A 162 0.00 7.51 -10.07
C LEU A 162 -1.01 7.19 -11.16
N TRP A 163 -1.36 5.91 -11.35
CA TRP A 163 -2.37 5.47 -12.32
C TRP A 163 -3.74 6.14 -12.08
N THR A 164 -4.12 6.30 -10.81
CA THR A 164 -5.36 6.99 -10.44
C THR A 164 -5.33 8.46 -10.84
N VAL A 165 -4.20 9.14 -10.60
CA VAL A 165 -4.02 10.56 -10.92
C VAL A 165 -3.95 10.79 -12.44
N THR A 166 -3.18 9.99 -13.17
CA THR A 166 -3.03 10.13 -14.63
C THR A 166 -4.31 9.76 -15.39
N GLY A 167 -5.06 8.78 -14.89
CA GLY A 167 -6.38 8.43 -15.42
C GLY A 167 -7.37 9.59 -15.30
N ALA A 168 -7.42 10.25 -14.14
CA ALA A 168 -8.28 11.42 -13.92
C ALA A 168 -7.86 12.62 -14.78
N ALA A 169 -6.56 12.93 -14.88
CA ALA A 169 -6.04 14.00 -15.73
C ALA A 169 -6.41 13.79 -17.20
N SER A 170 -6.35 12.54 -17.69
CA SER A 170 -6.70 12.21 -19.07
C SER A 170 -8.19 12.32 -19.34
N ALA A 171 -9.04 11.97 -18.36
CA ALA A 171 -10.49 12.17 -18.47
C ALA A 171 -10.87 13.66 -18.50
N ALA A 172 -10.26 14.49 -17.64
CA ALA A 172 -10.49 15.93 -17.61
C ALA A 172 -10.12 16.61 -18.94
N ARG A 173 -9.01 16.20 -19.57
CA ARG A 173 -8.60 16.73 -20.88
C ARG A 173 -9.60 16.41 -21.99
N ARG A 174 -10.14 15.19 -22.03
CA ARG A 174 -11.13 14.78 -23.06
C ARG A 174 -12.46 15.51 -22.92
N GLY A 175 -12.87 15.85 -21.70
CA GLY A 175 -14.10 16.63 -21.46
C GLY A 175 -13.98 18.11 -21.78
N ALA A 176 -12.77 18.65 -21.96
CA ALA A 176 -12.56 20.04 -22.35
C ALA A 176 -12.50 20.24 -23.89
N THR A 177 -12.44 19.14 -24.65
CA THR A 177 -12.30 19.14 -26.12
C THR A 177 -13.56 18.69 -26.86
N GLY A 178 -14.63 18.30 -26.16
CA GLY A 178 -15.91 17.90 -26.72
C GLY A 178 -17.02 18.82 -26.25
#